data_AF-A0A379WM65-F1
#
_entry.id   AF-A0A379WM65-F1
#
_cell.length_a   1.000
_cell.length_b   1.000
_cell.length_c   1.000
_cell.angle_alpha   90.00
_cell.angle_beta   90.00
_cell.angle_gamma   90.00
#
_symmetry.space_group_name_H-M   'P 1'
#
loop_
_entity.id
_entity.type
_entity.pdbx_description
1 polymer ?
#
loop_
_entity_poly.entity_id
_entity_poly.type
_entity_poly.pdbx_seq_one_letter_code
_entity_poly.pdbx_strand_id
1 'polypeptide(L)'
;MLNNVYLSGIENPTSRRYAVITAYNGGAGSVLRVFSNDKIQAANMINRMSPGDVYQILTTRHPSAESRRYLYKVNSAQRSYRRR
;
A
#
# COMPACT_ATOMS: atom_id res chain seq x y z
N MET A 1 7.24 -9.17 15.31
CA MET A 1 7.75 -8.27 14.24
C MET A 1 7.70 -8.97 12.88
N LEU A 2 6.51 -9.24 12.34
CA LEU A 2 6.31 -10.04 11.10
C LEU A 2 5.88 -9.20 9.88
N ASN A 3 5.59 -7.91 10.06
CA ASN A 3 4.98 -7.08 9.00
C ASN A 3 5.97 -6.52 7.98
N ASN A 4 7.27 -6.45 8.29
CA ASN A 4 8.28 -5.89 7.39
C ASN A 4 8.72 -6.85 6.28
N VAL A 5 8.60 -8.17 6.48
CA VAL A 5 9.14 -9.17 5.54
C VAL A 5 8.27 -9.31 4.29
N TYR A 6 6.96 -9.12 4.40
CA TYR A 6 6.07 -9.31 3.24
C TYR A 6 6.02 -8.11 2.29
N LEU A 7 6.32 -6.92 2.80
CA LEU A 7 6.34 -5.69 2.00
C LEU A 7 7.75 -5.36 1.48
N SER A 8 8.78 -6.10 1.89
CA SER A 8 10.15 -5.94 1.38
C SER A 8 10.28 -6.33 -0.09
N GLY A 9 9.43 -7.25 -0.57
CA GLY A 9 9.35 -7.62 -1.98
C GLY A 9 8.80 -6.52 -2.90
N ILE A 10 8.30 -5.41 -2.35
CA ILE A 10 7.92 -4.24 -3.13
C ILE A 10 9.15 -3.35 -3.34
N GLU A 11 9.60 -3.27 -4.59
CA GLU A 11 10.85 -2.61 -4.97
C GLU A 11 10.70 -1.09 -4.97
N ASN A 12 9.62 -0.57 -5.56
CA ASN A 12 9.40 0.86 -5.63
C ASN A 12 9.15 1.44 -4.22
N PRO A 13 9.97 2.39 -3.75
CA PRO A 13 9.87 2.90 -2.38
C PRO A 13 8.56 3.64 -2.12
N THR A 14 7.97 4.28 -3.13
CA THR A 14 6.68 4.98 -3.01
C THR A 14 5.53 3.98 -2.92
N SER A 15 5.49 2.97 -3.79
CA SER A 15 4.51 1.88 -3.73
C SER A 15 4.60 1.12 -2.40
N ARG A 16 5.83 0.81 -1.95
CA ARG A 16 6.06 0.17 -0.65
C ARG A 16 5.55 1.02 0.50
N ARG A 17 5.76 2.34 0.45
CA ARG A 17 5.23 3.27 1.47
C ARG A 17 3.70 3.24 1.52
N TYR A 18 3.01 3.25 0.38
CA TYR A 18 1.55 3.15 0.35
C TYR A 18 1.05 1.83 0.95
N ALA A 19 1.72 0.73 0.62
CA ALA A 19 1.43 -0.58 1.20
C ALA A 19 1.64 -0.59 2.72
N VAL A 20 2.74 -0.02 3.22
CA VAL A 20 3.04 0.08 4.67
C VAL A 20 1.99 0.92 5.41
N ILE A 21 1.64 2.10 4.88
CA ILE A 21 0.60 2.96 5.48
C ILE A 21 -0.73 2.21 5.59
N THR A 22 -1.12 1.51 4.53
CA THR A 22 -2.37 0.76 4.51
C THR A 22 -2.32 -0.45 5.45
N ALA A 23 -1.18 -1.15 5.49
CA ALA A 23 -0.93 -2.31 6.33
C ALA A 23 -0.89 -1.97 7.83
N TYR A 24 -0.62 -0.71 8.20
CA TYR A 24 -0.66 -0.28 9.60
C TYR A 24 -2.08 -0.44 10.17
N ASN A 25 -3.11 -0.10 9.40
CA ASN A 25 -4.51 -0.25 9.81
C ASN A 25 -5.14 -1.58 9.38
N GLY A 26 -4.80 -2.08 8.20
CA GLY A 26 -5.42 -3.28 7.62
C GLY A 26 -4.63 -4.58 7.81
N GLY A 27 -3.37 -4.50 8.26
CA GLY A 27 -2.42 -5.61 8.23
C GLY A 27 -1.81 -5.86 6.84
N ALA A 28 -0.56 -6.35 6.78
CA ALA A 28 0.15 -6.56 5.50
C ALA A 28 -0.53 -7.60 4.58
N GLY A 29 -1.16 -8.62 5.16
CA GLY A 29 -1.85 -9.66 4.39
C GLY A 29 -3.13 -9.17 3.69
N SER A 30 -3.85 -8.19 4.25
CA SER A 30 -5.03 -7.63 3.57
C SER A 30 -4.63 -6.78 2.36
N VAL A 31 -3.52 -6.04 2.47
CA VAL A 31 -2.95 -5.23 1.39
C VAL A 31 -2.57 -6.09 0.20
N LEU A 32 -1.82 -7.19 0.41
CA LEU A 32 -1.43 -8.08 -0.68
C LEU A 32 -2.66 -8.76 -1.34
N ARG A 33 -3.66 -9.14 -0.54
CA ARG A 33 -4.91 -9.74 -1.04
C ARG A 33 -5.76 -8.83 -1.93
N VAL A 34 -5.52 -7.52 -1.93
CA VAL A 34 -6.15 -6.61 -2.91
C VAL A 34 -5.64 -6.88 -4.32
N PHE A 35 -4.40 -7.36 -4.46
CA PHE A 35 -3.77 -7.65 -5.75
C PHE A 35 -3.85 -9.14 -6.09
N SER A 36 -3.52 -10.02 -5.15
CA SER A 36 -3.60 -11.48 -5.33
C SER A 36 -3.63 -12.21 -3.99
N ASN A 37 -4.24 -13.40 -3.96
CA ASN A 37 -4.17 -14.29 -2.80
C ASN A 37 -2.77 -14.89 -2.60
N ASP A 38 -1.99 -15.01 -3.69
CA ASP A 38 -0.58 -15.41 -3.61
C ASP A 38 0.29 -14.17 -3.33
N LYS A 39 1.09 -14.24 -2.26
CA LYS A 39 1.89 -13.10 -1.77
C LYS A 39 3.00 -12.69 -2.75
N ILE A 40 3.61 -13.66 -3.43
CA ILE A 40 4.69 -13.42 -4.39
C ILE A 40 4.11 -12.78 -5.65
N GLN A 41 2.99 -13.31 -6.15
CA GLN A 41 2.27 -12.72 -7.28
C GLN A 41 1.75 -11.32 -6.96
N ALA A 42 1.24 -11.09 -5.75
CA ALA A 42 0.81 -9.75 -5.33
C ALA A 42 1.98 -8.75 -5.37
N ALA A 43 3.15 -9.11 -4.83
CA ALA A 43 4.34 -8.26 -4.90
C ALA A 43 4.79 -8.01 -6.36
N ASN A 44 4.82 -9.05 -7.20
CA ASN A 44 5.15 -8.94 -8.62
C ASN A 44 4.17 -8.02 -9.37
N MET A 45 2.87 -8.11 -9.08
CA MET A 45 1.87 -7.21 -9.65
C MET A 45 2.15 -5.78 -9.22
N ILE A 46 2.36 -5.52 -7.92
CA ILE A 46 2.67 -4.18 -7.41
C ILE A 46 3.93 -3.59 -8.08
N ASN A 47 4.98 -4.39 -8.29
CA ASN A 47 6.22 -3.94 -8.92
C ASN A 47 6.07 -3.61 -10.41
N ARG A 48 5.06 -4.17 -11.09
CA ARG A 48 4.73 -3.86 -12.50
C ARG A 48 3.86 -2.62 -12.65
N MET A 49 3.37 -2.04 -11.56
CA MET A 49 2.44 -0.91 -11.57
C MET A 49 3.15 0.40 -11.25
N SER A 50 2.62 1.51 -11.76
CA SER A 50 3.08 2.82 -11.31
C SER A 50 2.64 3.05 -9.85
N PRO A 51 3.37 3.86 -9.07
CA PRO A 51 2.94 4.20 -7.71
C PRO A 51 1.55 4.84 -7.65
N GLY A 52 1.16 5.57 -8.71
CA GLY A 52 -0.18 6.15 -8.84
C GLY A 52 -1.27 5.09 -8.93
N ASP A 53 -1.06 4.05 -9.73
CA ASP A 53 -2.03 2.95 -9.87
C ASP A 53 -2.15 2.14 -8.58
N VAL A 54 -1.01 1.87 -7.91
CA VAL A 54 -1.00 1.20 -6.60
C VAL A 54 -1.79 2.01 -5.57
N TYR A 55 -1.59 3.33 -5.53
CA TYR A 55 -2.36 4.22 -4.66
C TYR A 55 -3.86 4.17 -4.97
N GLN A 56 -4.23 4.23 -6.25
CA GLN A 56 -5.63 4.21 -6.66
C GLN A 56 -6.30 2.89 -6.30
N ILE A 57 -5.64 1.76 -6.52
CA ILE A 57 -6.18 0.44 -6.15
C ILE A 57 -6.36 0.34 -4.64
N LEU A 58 -5.35 0.71 -3.84
CA LEU A 58 -5.44 0.63 -2.39
C LEU A 58 -6.51 1.57 -1.80
N THR A 59 -6.73 2.73 -2.41
CA THR A 59 -7.74 3.69 -1.96
C THR A 59 -9.16 3.40 -2.45
N THR A 60 -9.34 2.48 -3.41
CA THR A 60 -10.66 2.17 -3.98
C THR A 60 -11.12 0.73 -3.76
N ARG A 61 -10.20 -0.25 -3.86
CA ARG A 61 -10.52 -1.68 -3.85
C ARG A 61 -10.21 -2.39 -2.54
N HIS A 62 -9.44 -1.77 -1.63
CA HIS A 62 -9.17 -2.39 -0.33
C HIS A 62 -10.47 -2.57 0.47
N PRO A 63 -10.74 -3.73 1.10
CA PRO A 63 -12.05 -4.01 1.72
C PRO A 63 -12.40 -3.06 2.87
N SER A 64 -11.42 -2.73 3.73
CA SER A 64 -11.63 -1.79 4.84
C SER A 64 -11.72 -0.33 4.35
N ALA A 65 -12.87 0.30 4.60
CA ALA A 65 -13.08 1.73 4.34
C ALA A 65 -12.14 2.62 5.18
N GLU A 66 -11.82 2.19 6.39
CA GLU A 66 -10.89 2.89 7.27
C GLU A 66 -9.47 2.89 6.67
N SER A 67 -8.99 1.74 6.18
CA SER A 67 -7.67 1.66 5.53
C SER A 67 -7.60 2.53 4.27
N ARG A 68 -8.66 2.55 3.46
CA ARG A 68 -8.76 3.44 2.27
C ARG A 68 -8.63 4.92 2.68
N ARG A 69 -9.40 5.35 3.69
CA ARG A 69 -9.41 6.73 4.19
C ARG A 69 -8.07 7.11 4.84
N TYR A 70 -7.44 6.18 5.55
CA TYR A 70 -6.17 6.42 6.22
C TYR A 70 -5.04 6.68 5.25
N LEU A 71 -4.91 5.86 4.19
CA LEU A 71 -3.93 6.09 3.13
C LEU A 71 -4.10 7.47 2.48
N TYR A 72 -5.33 7.85 2.16
CA TYR A 72 -5.64 9.18 1.60
C TYR A 72 -5.19 10.31 2.55
N LYS A 73 -5.53 10.22 3.84
CA LYS A 73 -5.21 11.24 4.85
C LYS A 73 -3.70 11.40 5.03
N VAL A 74 -2.98 10.30 5.21
CA VAL A 74 -1.52 10.31 5.46
C VAL A 74 -0.77 10.81 4.22
N ASN A 75 -1.15 10.36 3.02
CA ASN A 75 -0.51 10.81 1.79
C ASN A 75 -0.74 12.32 1.56
N SER A 76 -1.94 12.84 1.85
CA SER A 76 -2.27 14.26 1.74
C SER A 76 -1.45 15.10 2.73
N ALA A 77 -1.35 14.67 3.99
CA ALA A 77 -0.54 15.35 5.00
C ALA A 77 0.94 15.41 4.62
N GLN A 78 1.50 14.30 4.09
CA GLN A 78 2.90 14.28 3.61
C GLN A 78 3.14 15.24 2.43
N ARG A 79 2.19 15.38 1.49
CA ARG A 79 2.33 16.36 0.39
C ARG A 79 2.35 17.79 0.91
N SER A 80 1.57 18.09 1.95
CA SER A 80 1.60 19.40 2.61
C SER A 80 2.93 19.68 3.31
N TYR A 81 3.54 18.67 3.94
CA TYR A 81 4.82 18.83 4.64
C TYR A 81 6.00 19.02 3.67
N ARG A 82 6.04 18.29 2.56
CA ARG A 82 7.13 18.40 1.56
C ARG A 82 7.13 19.70 0.75
N ARG A 83 6.10 20.54 0.90
CA ARG A 83 5.98 21.85 0.23
C ARG A 83 6.38 23.03 1.11
N ARG A 84 6.76 22.77 2.37
CA ARG A 84 7.43 23.72 3.26
C ARG A 84 8.92 23.41 3.29
#